data_AF-A0A8I1W765-F1
#
_entry.id   AF-A0A8I1W765-F1
#
_cell.length_a   1.000
_cell.length_b   1.000
_cell.length_c   1.000
_cell.angle_alpha   90.00
_cell.angle_beta   90.00
_cell.angle_gamma   90.00
#
_symmetry.space_group_name_H-M   'P 1'
#
loop_
_entity.id
_entity.type
_entity.pdbx_description
1 polymer ?
#
loop_
_entity_poly.entity_id
_entity_poly.type
_entity_poly.pdbx_seq_one_letter_code
_entity_poly.pdbx_strand_id
1 'polypeptide(L)'
;MTFLTSLYLGTVLNFSFYAQLAAIFKEMTTVHPAFIISIPFFVVFTLNLALNLLNWRYLIKPVIILLLMSSAAVSYAMIKYSVVFDRDMIQNIFETNVAEAHAYINASSITAFALFVIPPIFLLLNTKIQYSGFWREQVRRDLTHVMWTQP
;
A
#
# COMPACT_ATOMS: atom_id res chain seq x y z
N MET A 1 -1.34 10.87 6.15
CA MET A 1 -0.41 10.23 5.19
C MET A 1 -0.77 8.77 4.97
N THR A 2 -0.75 7.94 6.02
CA THR A 2 -1.06 6.49 5.93
C THR A 2 -2.39 6.17 5.25
N PHE A 3 -3.45 6.94 5.50
CA PHE A 3 -4.77 6.75 4.85
C PHE A 3 -4.75 6.97 3.33
N LEU A 4 -4.14 8.06 2.86
CA LEU A 4 -4.02 8.31 1.42
C LEU A 4 -3.17 7.24 0.74
N THR A 5 -2.09 6.82 1.39
CA THR A 5 -1.25 5.72 0.92
C THR A 5 -2.02 4.41 0.85
N SER A 6 -2.76 4.03 1.89
CA SER A 6 -3.55 2.79 1.90
C SER A 6 -4.68 2.83 0.89
N LEU A 7 -5.27 3.99 0.64
CA LEU A 7 -6.28 4.17 -0.40
C LEU A 7 -5.65 3.92 -1.79
N TYR A 8 -4.51 4.55 -2.07
CA TYR A 8 -3.81 4.39 -3.35
C TYR A 8 -3.32 2.96 -3.59
N LEU A 9 -2.64 2.36 -2.61
CA LEU A 9 -2.20 0.95 -2.65
C LEU A 9 -3.40 0.02 -2.81
N GLY A 10 -4.41 0.21 -1.95
CA GLY A 10 -5.57 -0.66 -1.86
C GLY A 10 -6.48 -0.63 -3.08
N THR A 11 -6.44 0.42 -3.90
CA THR A 11 -7.34 0.56 -5.06
C THR A 11 -6.58 0.56 -6.39
N VAL A 12 -5.68 1.52 -6.58
CA VAL A 12 -5.00 1.73 -7.87
C VAL A 12 -3.96 0.65 -8.13
N LEU A 13 -3.02 0.44 -7.20
CA LEU A 13 -1.95 -0.54 -7.42
C LEU A 13 -2.46 -1.98 -7.29
N ASN A 14 -3.46 -2.22 -6.44
CA ASN A 14 -4.13 -3.52 -6.32
C ASN A 14 -5.16 -3.81 -7.43
N PHE A 15 -5.16 -3.08 -8.55
CA PHE A 15 -6.07 -3.35 -9.67
C PHE A 15 -6.04 -4.81 -10.15
N SER A 16 -4.84 -5.39 -10.28
CA SER A 16 -4.66 -6.80 -10.72
C SER A 16 -5.37 -7.80 -9.81
N PHE A 17 -5.35 -7.56 -8.51
CA PHE A 17 -6.08 -8.38 -7.54
C PHE A 17 -7.58 -8.31 -7.79
N TYR A 18 -8.15 -7.13 -8.01
CA TYR A 18 -9.57 -6.99 -8.31
C TYR A 18 -9.94 -7.58 -9.67
N ALA A 19 -9.05 -7.52 -10.66
CA ALA A 19 -9.27 -8.16 -11.95
C ALA A 19 -9.40 -9.68 -11.83
N GLN A 20 -8.51 -10.32 -11.05
CA GLN A 20 -8.60 -11.76 -10.77
C GLN A 20 -9.83 -12.11 -9.94
N LEU A 21 -10.12 -11.32 -8.90
CA LEU A 21 -11.31 -11.51 -8.07
C LEU A 21 -12.61 -11.40 -8.90
N ALA A 22 -12.67 -10.46 -9.83
CA ALA A 22 -13.80 -10.31 -10.75
C ALA A 22 -13.92 -11.51 -11.71
N ALA A 23 -12.80 -12.12 -12.14
CA ALA A 23 -12.84 -13.35 -12.92
C ALA A 23 -13.43 -14.51 -12.10
N ILE A 24 -13.01 -14.67 -10.85
CA ILE A 24 -13.55 -15.67 -9.91
C ILE A 24 -15.05 -15.47 -9.70
N PHE A 25 -15.51 -14.24 -9.45
CA PHE A 25 -16.93 -13.96 -9.25
C PHE A 25 -17.80 -14.20 -10.49
N LYS A 26 -17.23 -14.13 -11.71
CA LYS A 26 -17.97 -14.48 -12.93
C LYS A 26 -18.25 -15.99 -13.03
N GLU A 27 -17.41 -16.83 -12.44
CA GLU A 27 -17.59 -18.29 -12.44
C GLU A 27 -18.55 -18.77 -11.34
N MET A 28 -18.84 -17.92 -10.34
CA MET A 28 -19.76 -18.24 -9.26
C MET A 28 -21.22 -18.05 -9.70
N THR A 29 -22.09 -18.99 -9.29
CA THR A 29 -23.53 -18.96 -9.63
C THR A 29 -24.29 -17.83 -8.92
N THR A 30 -23.89 -17.48 -7.70
CA THR A 30 -24.52 -16.41 -6.90
C THR A 30 -23.49 -15.75 -5.98
N VAL A 31 -23.36 -14.42 -6.08
CA VAL A 31 -22.54 -13.60 -5.17
C VAL A 31 -23.33 -12.35 -4.79
N HIS A 32 -23.39 -12.03 -3.50
CA HIS A 32 -24.11 -10.86 -3.03
C HIS A 32 -23.35 -9.57 -3.38
N PRO A 33 -23.97 -8.56 -4.03
CA PRO A 33 -23.26 -7.32 -4.43
C PRO A 33 -22.61 -6.58 -3.26
N ALA A 34 -23.23 -6.61 -2.07
CA ALA A 34 -22.67 -6.01 -0.87
C ALA A 34 -21.33 -6.65 -0.45
N PHE A 35 -21.11 -7.94 -0.72
CA PHE A 35 -19.83 -8.61 -0.46
C PHE A 35 -18.75 -8.13 -1.45
N ILE A 36 -19.10 -7.94 -2.72
CA ILE A 36 -18.17 -7.41 -3.73
C ILE A 36 -17.72 -5.99 -3.33
N ILE A 37 -18.66 -5.15 -2.90
CA ILE A 37 -18.38 -3.78 -2.49
C ILE A 37 -17.58 -3.74 -1.19
N SER A 38 -17.79 -4.66 -0.25
CA SER A 38 -17.07 -4.65 1.04
C SER A 38 -15.59 -4.97 0.91
N ILE A 39 -15.16 -5.71 -0.12
CA ILE A 39 -13.77 -6.14 -0.30
C ILE A 39 -12.81 -4.96 -0.48
N PRO A 40 -13.04 -3.98 -1.38
CA PRO A 40 -12.20 -2.79 -1.46
C PRO A 40 -12.06 -2.04 -0.14
N PHE A 41 -13.15 -1.88 0.61
CA PHE A 41 -13.09 -1.26 1.94
C PHE A 41 -12.22 -2.08 2.88
N PHE A 42 -12.46 -3.39 2.95
CA PHE A 42 -11.67 -4.30 3.79
C PHE A 42 -10.18 -4.21 3.49
N VAL A 43 -9.79 -4.22 2.21
CA VAL A 43 -8.38 -4.11 1.78
C VAL A 43 -7.80 -2.76 2.22
N VAL A 44 -8.47 -1.65 1.94
CA VAL A 44 -7.99 -0.30 2.30
C VAL A 44 -7.85 -0.16 3.82
N PHE A 45 -8.84 -0.60 4.60
CA PHE A 45 -8.78 -0.53 6.07
C PHE A 45 -7.70 -1.44 6.65
N THR A 46 -7.52 -2.65 6.11
CA THR A 46 -6.47 -3.58 6.55
C THR A 46 -5.09 -3.01 6.27
N LEU A 47 -4.87 -2.46 5.08
CA LEU A 47 -3.62 -1.77 4.74
C LEU A 47 -3.41 -0.53 5.62
N ASN A 48 -4.47 0.22 5.90
CA ASN A 48 -4.37 1.39 6.77
C ASN A 48 -3.94 1.00 8.18
N LEU A 49 -4.56 -0.03 8.75
CA LEU A 49 -4.23 -0.58 10.05
C LEU A 49 -2.76 -1.05 10.09
N ALA A 50 -2.34 -1.84 9.10
CA ALA A 50 -0.97 -2.32 9.00
C ALA A 50 0.06 -1.17 8.92
N LEU A 51 -0.21 -0.15 8.08
CA LEU A 51 0.67 1.02 7.97
C LEU A 51 0.68 1.87 9.26
N ASN A 52 -0.43 1.95 9.98
CA ASN A 52 -0.48 2.64 11.27
C ASN A 52 0.29 1.87 12.36
N LEU A 53 0.25 0.54 12.36
CA LEU A 53 1.05 -0.28 13.27
C LEU A 53 2.56 -0.12 13.00
N LEU A 54 2.94 0.06 11.74
CA LEU A 54 4.32 0.30 11.31
C LEU A 54 4.72 1.79 11.33
N ASN A 55 3.91 2.68 11.93
CA ASN A 55 4.10 4.13 11.90
C ASN A 55 5.21 4.62 12.86
N TRP A 56 6.40 4.04 12.74
CA TRP A 56 7.61 4.50 13.43
C TRP A 56 8.22 5.69 12.67
N ARG A 57 8.69 6.71 13.42
CA ARG A 57 9.13 8.03 12.91
C ARG A 57 10.08 8.00 11.72
N TYR A 58 10.94 6.99 11.63
CA TYR A 58 11.95 6.87 10.59
C TYR A 58 11.71 5.71 9.61
N LEU A 59 10.90 4.71 9.97
CA LEU A 59 10.68 3.51 9.14
C LEU A 59 9.48 3.63 8.20
N ILE A 60 8.49 4.48 8.52
CA ILE A 60 7.26 4.52 7.74
C ILE A 60 7.46 4.96 6.28
N LYS A 61 8.34 5.93 6.04
CA LYS A 61 8.66 6.41 4.68
C LYS A 61 9.31 5.31 3.81
N PRO A 62 10.42 4.67 4.23
CA PRO A 62 11.02 3.61 3.41
C PRO A 62 10.09 2.40 3.22
N VAL A 63 9.33 2.01 4.24
CA VAL A 63 8.34 0.92 4.11
C VAL A 63 7.29 1.24 3.06
N ILE A 64 6.72 2.45 3.06
CA ILE A 64 5.73 2.84 2.05
C ILE A 64 6.35 2.87 0.65
N ILE A 65 7.58 3.36 0.49
CA ILE A 65 8.27 3.38 -0.80
C ILE A 65 8.44 1.95 -1.32
N LEU A 66 8.92 1.02 -0.49
CA LEU A 66 9.07 -0.39 -0.86
C LEU A 66 7.73 -1.04 -1.24
N LEU A 67 6.66 -0.74 -0.51
CA LEU A 67 5.32 -1.23 -0.82
C LEU A 67 4.79 -0.68 -2.15
N LEU A 68 4.99 0.60 -2.45
CA LEU A 68 4.60 1.21 -3.73
C LEU A 68 5.35 0.56 -4.90
N MET A 69 6.67 0.40 -4.75
CA MET A 69 7.52 -0.20 -5.79
C MET A 69 7.15 -1.66 -6.04
N SER A 70 7.08 -2.48 -4.98
CA SER A 70 6.72 -3.90 -5.10
C SER A 70 5.31 -4.09 -5.65
N SER A 71 4.33 -3.33 -5.17
CA SER A 71 2.94 -3.43 -5.63
C SER A 71 2.81 -3.05 -7.12
N ALA A 72 3.49 -2.00 -7.58
CA ALA A 72 3.49 -1.65 -9.00
C ALA A 72 4.17 -2.71 -9.87
N ALA A 73 5.30 -3.27 -9.43
CA ALA A 73 6.01 -4.31 -10.16
C ALA A 73 5.17 -5.59 -10.29
N VAL A 74 4.58 -6.05 -9.17
CA VAL A 74 3.69 -7.21 -9.14
C VAL A 74 2.45 -6.98 -10.01
N SER A 75 1.78 -5.84 -9.84
CA SER A 75 0.56 -5.54 -10.59
C SER A 75 0.82 -5.45 -12.10
N TYR A 76 1.92 -4.82 -12.52
CA TYR A 76 2.31 -4.81 -13.92
C TYR A 76 2.61 -6.21 -14.45
N ALA A 77 3.33 -7.02 -13.67
CA ALA A 77 3.68 -8.37 -14.06
C ALA A 77 2.44 -9.27 -14.23
N MET A 78 1.48 -9.15 -13.32
CA MET A 78 0.20 -9.86 -13.38
C MET A 78 -0.64 -9.44 -14.59
N ILE A 79 -0.70 -8.15 -14.93
CA ILE A 79 -1.51 -7.66 -16.06
C ILE A 79 -0.87 -8.05 -17.40
N LYS A 80 0.43 -7.81 -17.56
CA LYS A 80 1.09 -7.95 -18.87
C LYS A 80 1.53 -9.37 -19.18
N TYR A 81 2.00 -10.11 -18.18
CA TYR A 81 2.56 -11.44 -18.37
C TYR A 81 1.68 -12.54 -17.74
N SER A 82 0.52 -12.18 -17.18
CA SER A 82 -0.41 -13.11 -16.53
C SER A 82 0.25 -13.99 -15.46
N VAL A 83 1.34 -13.49 -14.87
CA VAL A 83 2.06 -14.16 -13.80
C VAL A 83 1.21 -14.14 -12.54
N VAL A 84 1.10 -15.27 -11.86
CA VAL A 84 0.50 -15.37 -10.53
C VAL A 84 1.64 -15.53 -9.53
N PHE A 85 1.70 -14.64 -8.53
CA PHE A 85 2.73 -14.69 -7.48
C PHE A 85 2.33 -15.70 -6.40
N ASP A 86 2.43 -16.98 -6.72
CA ASP A 86 2.28 -18.10 -5.80
C ASP A 86 3.62 -18.54 -5.21
N ARG A 87 3.61 -19.64 -4.43
CA ARG A 87 4.81 -20.16 -3.78
C ARG A 87 5.90 -20.55 -4.79
N ASP A 88 5.50 -21.07 -5.95
CA ASP A 88 6.43 -21.54 -6.98
C ASP A 88 7.09 -20.33 -7.65
N MET A 89 6.35 -19.26 -7.92
CA MET A 89 6.93 -18.00 -8.42
C MET A 89 7.89 -17.36 -7.40
N ILE A 90 7.57 -17.40 -6.11
CA ILE A 90 8.49 -16.93 -5.07
C ILE A 90 9.76 -17.78 -5.04
N GLN A 91 9.62 -19.10 -5.07
CA GLN A 91 10.77 -20.02 -5.13
C GLN A 91 11.62 -19.76 -6.36
N ASN A 92 10.99 -19.62 -7.53
CA ASN A 92 11.65 -19.24 -8.76
C ASN A 92 12.43 -17.95 -8.53
N ILE A 93 11.84 -16.85 -8.05
CA ILE A 93 12.57 -15.58 -7.83
C ILE A 93 13.81 -15.76 -6.94
N PHE A 94 13.75 -16.59 -5.90
CA PHE A 94 14.89 -16.88 -5.03
C PHE A 94 15.95 -17.78 -5.69
N GLU A 95 15.51 -18.68 -6.58
CA GLU A 95 16.36 -19.61 -7.33
C GLU A 95 16.83 -19.04 -8.69
N THR A 96 16.27 -17.89 -9.13
CA THR A 96 16.20 -17.47 -10.55
C THR A 96 17.55 -17.18 -11.17
N ASN A 97 17.64 -17.57 -12.46
CA ASN A 97 18.60 -17.13 -13.45
C ASN A 97 18.28 -15.71 -13.96
N VAL A 98 19.25 -14.79 -13.87
CA VAL A 98 19.13 -13.36 -14.21
C VAL A 98 18.45 -13.09 -15.57
N ALA A 99 18.52 -14.03 -16.52
CA ALA A 99 17.88 -13.95 -17.82
C ALA A 99 16.32 -13.91 -17.77
N GLU A 100 15.69 -14.66 -16.88
CA GLU A 100 14.22 -14.64 -16.74
C GLU A 100 13.74 -13.33 -16.10
N ALA A 101 14.46 -12.84 -15.09
CA ALA A 101 14.17 -11.56 -14.44
C ALA A 101 14.29 -10.38 -15.43
N HIS A 102 15.28 -10.40 -16.32
CA HIS A 102 15.46 -9.36 -17.34
C HIS A 102 14.35 -9.34 -18.40
N ALA A 103 13.72 -10.47 -18.70
CA ALA A 103 12.62 -10.53 -19.67
C ALA A 103 11.41 -9.67 -19.24
N TYR A 104 11.23 -9.46 -17.93
CA TYR A 104 10.16 -8.61 -17.39
C TYR A 104 10.47 -7.11 -17.48
N ILE A 105 11.74 -6.73 -17.65
CA ILE A 105 12.20 -5.34 -17.70
C ILE A 105 12.28 -4.88 -19.17
N ASN A 106 11.40 -3.98 -19.57
CA ASN A 106 11.43 -3.32 -20.87
C ASN A 106 10.99 -1.86 -20.74
N ALA A 107 11.11 -1.08 -21.81
CA ALA A 107 10.73 0.33 -21.79
C ALA A 107 9.29 0.55 -21.29
N SER A 108 8.34 -0.32 -21.69
CA SER A 108 6.95 -0.23 -21.25
C SER A 108 6.79 -0.49 -19.74
N SER A 109 7.55 -1.42 -19.16
CA SER A 109 7.48 -1.69 -17.73
C SER A 109 8.08 -0.56 -16.91
N ILE A 110 9.19 0.03 -17.38
CA ILE A 110 9.82 1.20 -16.76
C ILE A 110 8.89 2.41 -16.83
N THR A 111 8.26 2.68 -17.97
CA THR A 111 7.33 3.81 -18.12
C THR A 111 6.10 3.64 -17.24
N ALA A 112 5.49 2.45 -17.21
CA ALA A 112 4.35 2.18 -16.34
C ALA A 112 4.73 2.34 -14.87
N PHE A 113 5.85 1.74 -14.46
CA PHE A 113 6.37 1.86 -13.09
C PHE A 113 6.59 3.32 -12.72
N ALA A 114 7.27 4.10 -13.56
CA ALA A 114 7.51 5.51 -13.33
C ALA A 114 6.20 6.29 -13.14
N LEU A 115 5.19 6.03 -13.97
CA LEU A 115 3.92 6.73 -13.96
C LEU A 115 3.07 6.41 -12.71
N PHE A 116 3.11 5.16 -12.23
CA PHE A 116 2.34 4.73 -11.05
C PHE A 116 3.09 4.91 -9.73
N VAL A 117 4.42 5.00 -9.73
CA VAL A 117 5.23 5.03 -8.50
C VAL A 117 5.83 6.40 -8.21
N ILE A 118 6.29 7.15 -9.22
CA ILE A 118 6.96 8.44 -8.99
C ILE A 118 6.01 9.49 -8.39
N PRO A 119 4.77 9.69 -8.91
CA PRO A 119 3.87 10.69 -8.34
C PRO A 119 3.55 10.46 -6.85
N PRO A 120 3.16 9.25 -6.37
CA PRO A 120 2.89 9.05 -4.95
C PRO A 120 4.15 9.15 -4.08
N ILE A 121 5.33 8.74 -4.57
CA ILE A 121 6.59 8.92 -3.84
C ILE A 121 6.91 10.41 -3.69
N PHE A 122 6.79 11.20 -4.76
CA PHE A 122 7.06 12.63 -4.72
C PHE A 122 6.14 13.35 -3.72
N LEU A 123 4.84 13.04 -3.74
CA LEU A 123 3.89 13.57 -2.77
C LEU A 123 4.26 13.17 -1.33
N LEU A 124 4.67 11.91 -1.12
CA LEU A 124 5.08 11.40 0.19
C LEU A 124 6.34 12.08 0.73
N LEU A 125 7.33 12.35 -0.12
CA LEU A 125 8.55 13.04 0.28
C LEU A 125 8.27 14.50 0.68
N ASN A 126 7.39 15.18 -0.05
CA ASN A 126 6.99 16.57 0.22
C ASN A 126 6.06 16.72 1.43
N THR A 127 5.45 15.64 1.91
CA THR A 127 4.59 15.68 3.09
C THR A 127 5.43 15.81 4.37
N LYS A 128 5.29 16.94 5.07
CA LYS A 128 5.92 17.16 6.39
C LYS A 128 5.17 16.34 7.45
N ILE A 129 5.87 15.40 8.08
CA ILE A 129 5.31 14.60 9.18
C ILE A 129 5.37 15.45 10.45
N GLN A 130 4.27 16.10 10.78
CA GLN A 130 4.09 16.72 12.09
C GLN A 130 3.69 15.64 13.09
N TYR A 131 4.66 15.11 13.83
CA TYR A 131 4.37 14.32 15.02
C TYR A 131 3.87 15.29 16.10
N SER A 132 2.54 15.38 16.30
CA SER A 132 2.02 15.94 17.54
C SER A 132 2.45 14.98 18.65
N GLY A 133 3.41 15.41 19.47
CA GLY A 133 3.83 14.61 20.60
C GLY A 133 2.64 14.44 21.54
N PHE A 134 2.11 13.23 21.65
CA PHE A 134 1.04 12.86 22.58
C PHE A 134 1.33 13.39 24.02
N TRP A 135 2.59 13.34 24.43
CA TRP A 135 3.07 13.88 25.71
C TRP A 135 2.99 15.42 25.83
N ARG A 136 3.09 16.15 24.71
CA ARG A 136 3.04 17.62 24.68
C ARG A 136 1.61 18.15 24.85
N GLU A 137 0.60 17.37 24.51
CA GLU A 137 -0.82 17.69 24.72
C GLU A 137 -1.27 17.32 26.14
N GLN A 138 -0.79 16.21 26.69
CA GLN A 138 -1.10 15.81 28.07
C GLN A 138 -0.52 16.80 29.09
N VAL A 139 0.78 17.16 28.96
CA VAL A 139 1.42 18.16 29.85
C VAL A 139 0.76 19.53 29.71
N ARG A 140 0.27 19.90 28.51
CA ARG A 140 -0.45 21.17 28.31
C ARG A 140 -1.82 21.15 28.98
N ARG A 141 -2.53 20.02 29.01
CA ARG A 141 -3.82 19.86 29.71
C ARG A 141 -3.63 19.87 31.22
N ASP A 142 -2.61 19.20 31.74
CA ASP A 142 -2.30 19.17 33.18
C ASP A 142 -1.87 20.56 33.69
N LEU A 143 -1.02 21.28 32.95
CA LEU A 143 -0.63 22.65 33.29
C LEU A 143 -1.81 23.63 33.27
N THR A 144 -2.76 23.48 32.34
CA THR A 144 -3.98 24.30 32.36
C THR A 144 -4.87 23.99 33.56
N HIS A 145 -4.97 22.72 33.99
CA HIS A 145 -5.75 22.38 35.19
C HIS A 145 -5.13 22.94 36.47
N VAL A 146 -3.80 22.99 36.58
CA VAL A 146 -3.10 23.57 37.75
C VAL A 146 -3.25 25.09 37.83
N MET A 147 -3.46 25.78 36.71
CA MET A 147 -3.67 27.24 36.69
C MET A 147 -5.06 27.69 37.17
N TRP A 148 -6.07 26.80 37.22
CA TRP A 148 -7.42 27.11 37.71
C TRP A 148 -7.68 26.72 39.18
N THR A 149 -6.68 26.15 39.87
CA THR A 149 -6.80 25.64 41.25
C THR A 149 -5.92 26.39 42.25
N GLN A 150 -5.67 27.67 42.05
CA GLN A 150 -5.07 28.54 43.07
C GLN A 150 -6.16 29.47 43.63
N PRO A 151 -6.34 29.54 44.97
CA PRO A 151 -7.41 30.30 45.62
C PRO A 151 -7.29 31.81 45.48
#